data_AF-A0A954P9S3-F1
#
_entry.id   AF-A0A954P9S3-F1
#
_cell.length_a   1.000
_cell.length_b   1.000
_cell.length_c   1.000
_cell.angle_alpha   90.00
_cell.angle_beta   90.00
_cell.angle_gamma   90.00
#
_symmetry.space_group_name_H-M   'P 1'
#
loop_
_entity.id
_entity.type
_entity.pdbx_description
1 polymer ?
#
loop_
_entity_poly.entity_id
_entity_poly.type
_entity_poly.pdbx_seq_one_letter_code
_entity_poly.pdbx_strand_id
1 'polypeptide(L)' 'MKRLIAAAFLLLAIAPAAPARGQEGKVQVGKLAPDFVVTGIDGKDFKLSSKLGKDKNIVLMFSRASW' A
#
# COMPACT_ATOMS: atom_id res chain seq x y z
N MET A 1 -15.31 -35.46 -37.36
CA MET A 1 -14.22 -35.74 -36.39
C MET A 1 -13.47 -34.44 -36.12
N LYS A 2 -13.20 -34.12 -34.84
CA LYS A 2 -12.25 -33.10 -34.33
C LYS A 2 -12.69 -31.64 -34.59
N ARG A 3 -13.59 -31.03 -33.80
CA ARG A 3 -13.40 -30.50 -32.42
C ARG A 3 -12.00 -29.96 -32.15
N LEU A 4 -11.99 -28.69 -31.71
CA LEU A 4 -11.00 -28.02 -30.86
C LEU A 4 -9.67 -27.69 -31.56
N ILE A 5 -9.41 -26.41 -31.75
CA ILE A 5 -8.18 -25.71 -31.33
C ILE A 5 -8.39 -24.22 -31.66
N ALA A 6 -8.82 -23.48 -30.65
CA ALA A 6 -8.52 -22.06 -30.46
C ALA A 6 -8.38 -21.90 -28.94
N ALA A 7 -7.42 -22.61 -28.33
CA ALA A 7 -6.10 -22.06 -28.06
C ALA A 7 -6.25 -20.67 -27.40
N ALA A 8 -6.69 -20.65 -26.16
CA ALA A 8 -5.77 -20.61 -25.01
C ALA A 8 -4.92 -19.33 -24.95
N PHE A 9 -5.51 -18.17 -25.27
CA PHE A 9 -4.87 -16.86 -25.10
C PHE A 9 -5.55 -15.95 -24.03
N LEU A 10 -6.43 -16.51 -23.19
CA LEU A 10 -7.19 -15.72 -22.22
C LEU A 10 -7.00 -16.15 -20.76
N LEU A 11 -5.78 -16.55 -20.38
CA LEU A 11 -5.48 -16.95 -19.00
C LEU A 11 -4.11 -16.48 -18.48
N LEU A 12 -3.41 -15.59 -19.19
CA LEU A 12 -2.19 -15.00 -18.66
C LEU A 12 -2.48 -13.67 -17.94
N ALA A 13 -2.17 -13.68 -16.65
CA ALA A 13 -1.86 -12.53 -15.80
C ALA A 13 -3.04 -11.79 -15.14
N ILE A 14 -3.81 -12.50 -14.31
CA ILE A 14 -4.26 -11.90 -13.04
C ILE A 14 -3.29 -12.35 -11.96
N ALA A 15 -2.04 -11.86 -12.03
CA ALA A 15 -1.16 -11.94 -10.88
C ALA A 15 -1.61 -10.85 -9.90
N PRO A 16 -1.85 -11.14 -8.61
CA PRO A 16 -2.08 -10.09 -7.64
C PRO A 16 -0.85 -9.19 -7.65
N ALA A 17 -1.05 -7.90 -7.94
CA ALA A 17 0.01 -6.91 -7.85
C ALA A 17 0.54 -6.96 -6.42
N ALA A 18 1.75 -7.48 -6.24
CA ALA A 18 2.43 -7.44 -4.96
C ALA A 18 2.47 -5.97 -4.52
N PRO A 19 2.14 -5.66 -3.25
CA PRO A 19 2.20 -4.28 -2.79
C PRO A 19 3.62 -3.79 -3.05
N ALA A 20 3.74 -2.69 -3.81
CA ALA A 20 5.02 -2.08 -4.08
C ALA A 20 5.68 -1.82 -2.71
N ARG A 21 6.73 -2.60 -2.40
CA ARG A 21 7.54 -2.38 -1.21
C ARG A 21 8.10 -0.97 -1.38
N GLY A 22 7.58 -0.03 -0.59
CA GLY A 22 7.90 1.39 -0.72
C GLY A 22 9.40 1.55 -0.83
N GLN A 23 9.85 2.29 -1.85
CA GLN A 23 11.26 2.62 -2.02
C GLN A 23 11.79 3.14 -0.68
N GLU A 24 12.87 2.54 -0.19
CA GLU A 24 13.59 2.92 1.02
C GLU A 24 14.29 4.27 0.80
N GLY A 25 13.51 5.32 0.52
CA GLY A 25 13.98 6.68 0.41
C GLY A 25 14.00 7.33 1.78
N LYS A 26 15.08 8.04 2.11
CA LYS A 26 15.08 8.95 3.26
C LYS A 26 13.95 9.98 3.08
N VAL A 27 13.16 10.19 4.13
CA VAL A 27 12.13 11.24 4.15
C VAL A 27 12.80 12.61 4.03
N GLN A 28 12.23 13.50 3.23
CA GLN A 28 12.77 14.83 2.94
C GLN A 28 11.71 15.90 3.20
N VAL A 29 12.13 17.04 3.76
CA VAL A 29 11.25 18.17 4.05
C VAL A 29 10.65 18.73 2.75
N GLY A 30 9.36 19.06 2.78
CA GLY A 30 8.62 19.60 1.62
C GLY A 30 8.27 18.57 0.55
N LYS A 31 8.70 17.32 0.68
CA LYS A 31 8.23 16.20 -0.16
C LYS A 31 7.02 15.53 0.48
N LEU A 32 6.19 14.91 -0.35
CA LEU A 32 5.05 14.13 0.12
C LEU A 32 5.57 12.99 1.02
N ALA A 33 4.93 12.82 2.18
CA ALA A 33 5.25 11.69 3.06
C ALA A 33 4.92 10.35 2.37
N PRO A 34 5.77 9.32 2.49
CA PRO A 34 5.46 7.99 1.99
C PRO A 34 4.18 7.45 2.62
N ASP A 35 3.31 6.88 1.80
CA ASP A 35 2.08 6.25 2.31
C ASP A 35 2.40 4.90 2.95
N PHE A 36 1.66 4.55 3.99
CA PHE A 36 1.78 3.27 4.68
C PHE A 36 0.45 2.82 5.25
N VAL A 37 0.37 1.52 5.53
CA VAL A 37 -0.73 0.89 6.26
C VAL A 37 -0.16 0.22 7.50
N VAL A 38 -0.74 0.49 8.67
CA VAL A 38 -0.41 -0.15 9.95
C VAL A 38 -1.70 -0.54 10.67
N THR A 39 -1.61 -1.47 11.62
CA THR A 39 -2.74 -1.80 12.49
C THR A 39 -2.86 -0.76 13.60
N GLY A 40 -4.05 -0.18 13.76
CA GLY A 40 -4.39 0.76 14.82
C GLY A 40 -4.61 0.08 16.17
N ILE A 41 -4.71 0.89 17.22
CA ILE A 41 -5.00 0.41 18.59
C ILE A 41 -6.37 -0.28 18.72
N ASP A 42 -7.28 0.00 17.78
CA ASP A 42 -8.60 -0.60 17.67
C ASP A 42 -8.60 -1.89 16.83
N GLY A 43 -7.42 -2.35 16.40
CA GLY A 43 -7.23 -3.52 15.54
C GLY A 43 -7.57 -3.29 14.07
N LYS A 44 -7.93 -2.06 13.66
CA LYS A 44 -8.31 -1.75 12.27
C LYS A 44 -7.14 -1.20 11.47
N ASP A 45 -7.27 -1.22 10.16
CA ASP A 45 -6.28 -0.63 9.26
C ASP A 45 -6.24 0.89 9.40
N PHE A 46 -5.03 1.41 9.63
CA PHE A 46 -4.70 2.82 9.57
C PHE A 46 -3.85 3.07 8.33
N LYS A 47 -4.41 3.79 7.35
CA LYS A 47 -3.70 4.26 6.16
C LYS A 47 -3.41 5.75 6.27
N LEU A 48 -2.15 6.17 6.11
CA LEU A 48 -1.75 7.57 6.29
C LEU A 48 -2.52 8.50 5.34
N SER A 49 -2.55 8.18 4.04
CA SER A 49 -3.23 9.01 3.04
C SER A 49 -4.73 9.16 3.27
N SER A 50 -5.39 8.20 3.92
CA SER A 50 -6.80 8.31 4.30
C SER A 50 -7.06 9.25 5.48
N LYS A 51 -6.01 9.66 6.21
CA LYS A 51 -6.09 10.60 7.34
C LYS A 51 -5.59 11.99 6.99
N LEU A 52 -4.77 12.12 5.95
CA LEU A 52 -4.34 13.40 5.39
C LEU A 52 -5.56 14.12 4.78
N GLY A 53 -5.87 15.31 5.27
CA GLY A 53 -6.88 16.22 4.71
C GLY A 53 -6.21 17.53 4.33
N LYS A 54 -6.84 18.31 3.43
CA LYS A 54 -6.29 19.61 2.96
C LYS A 54 -5.87 20.54 4.11
N ASP A 55 -6.57 20.48 5.24
CA ASP A 55 -6.37 21.39 6.37
C ASP A 55 -5.92 20.69 7.66
N LYS A 56 -5.33 19.48 7.55
CA LYS A 56 -4.87 18.70 8.71
C LYS A 56 -3.35 18.52 8.69
N ASN A 57 -2.72 18.98 9.77
CA ASN A 57 -1.33 18.62 10.07
C ASN A 57 -1.31 17.34 10.91
N ILE A 58 -0.43 16.41 10.56
CA ILE A 58 -0.26 15.14 11.27
C ILE A 58 1.20 15.06 11.75
N VAL A 59 1.38 14.67 13.01
CA VAL A 59 2.69 14.34 13.58
C VAL A 59 2.75 12.84 13.77
N LEU A 60 3.81 12.20 13.26
CA LEU A 60 4.06 10.77 13.45
C LEU A 60 5.15 10.60 14.50
N MET A 61 4.84 9.84 15.55
CA MET A 61 5.78 9.52 16.62
C MET A 61 6.13 8.03 16.54
N PHE A 62 7.40 7.73 16.28
CA PHE A 62 7.92 6.36 16.22
C PHE A 62 8.60 6.04 17.55
N SER A 63 7.96 5.20 18.38
CA SER A 63 8.56 4.66 19.60
C SER A 63 9.03 3.24 19.38
N ARG A 64 10.19 2.89 19.93
CA ARG A 64 10.77 1.54 19.84
C ARG A 64 10.04 0.52 20.75
N ALA A 65 9.24 0.99 21.70
CA ALA A 65 8.40 0.16 22.56
C ALA A 65 7.11 0.91 22.93
N SER A 66 5.98 0.20 22.84
CA SER A 66 4.74 0.52 23.54
C SER A 66 4.50 -0.62 24.51
N TRP A 67 4.76 -0.37 25.79
CA TRP A 67 4.31 -1.20 26.91
C TRP A 67 2.84 -0.91 27.25
#